data_AF-A0A7J9QPP3-F1
#
_entry.id   AF-A0A7J9QPP3-F1
#
_cell.length_a   1.000
_cell.length_b   1.000
_cell.length_c   1.000
_cell.angle_alpha   90.00
_cell.angle_beta   90.00
_cell.angle_gamma   90.00
#
_symmetry.space_group_name_H-M   'P 1'
#
loop_
_entity.id
_entity.type
_entity.pdbx_description
1 polymer ?
#
loop_
_entity_poly.entity_id
_entity_poly.type
_entity_poly.pdbx_seq_one_letter_code
_entity_poly.pdbx_strand_id
1 'polypeptide(L)'
;MKILILSVIMGLAIGSLIFTPAFAQFQQGGVDYPGEWFAGEGLKQGDLFSYALCHIDYKECAEFEMDIWIKGDKQVGSEDVWLAEVVVYDGNKLLKGEMELGKLAPEPTGGTPELGVYRGAFKSSLVWLSAFATGFDEGGKEGPKAFSDKSWGKIGNIGGEQVVPTAVEDVTVPEGTFESVLITWKT
;
A
#
# COMPACT_ATOMS: atom_id res chain seq x y z
N MET A 1 -20.52 -18.58 5.42
CA MET A 1 -20.65 -17.35 6.24
C MET A 1 -20.04 -17.62 7.61
N LYS A 2 -18.83 -17.11 7.83
CA LYS A 2 -18.09 -17.16 9.10
C LYS A 2 -17.36 -15.84 9.24
N ILE A 3 -17.69 -15.11 10.29
CA ILE A 3 -17.10 -13.84 10.70
C ILE A 3 -15.86 -14.16 11.53
N LEU A 4 -14.74 -13.49 11.25
CA LEU A 4 -13.53 -13.58 12.06
C LEU A 4 -13.40 -12.30 12.89
N ILE A 5 -13.31 -12.44 14.22
CA ILE A 5 -13.12 -11.35 15.17
C ILE A 5 -11.67 -11.39 15.63
N LEU A 6 -10.90 -10.32 15.40
CA LEU A 6 -9.57 -10.15 15.99
C LEU A 6 -9.72 -9.53 17.38
N SER A 7 -9.26 -10.24 18.42
CA SER A 7 -9.24 -9.75 19.81
C SER A 7 -7.83 -9.29 20.16
N VAL A 8 -7.64 -8.00 20.46
CA VAL A 8 -6.37 -7.49 21.00
C VAL A 8 -6.38 -7.61 22.52
N ILE A 9 -5.56 -8.52 23.07
CA ILE A 9 -5.33 -8.63 24.52
C ILE A 9 -4.18 -7.68 24.88
N MET A 10 -4.51 -6.60 25.60
CA MET A 10 -3.53 -5.70 26.21
C MET A 10 -3.11 -6.26 27.58
N GLY A 11 -1.93 -6.88 27.64
CA GLY A 11 -1.33 -7.36 28.88
C GLY A 11 -0.46 -6.27 29.54
N LEU A 12 -0.89 -5.75 30.69
CA LEU A 12 -0.04 -4.95 31.59
C LEU A 12 0.93 -5.88 32.33
N ALA A 13 2.23 -5.73 32.09
CA ALA A 13 3.28 -6.33 32.90
C ALA A 13 4.02 -5.25 33.69
N ILE A 14 3.89 -5.29 35.02
CA ILE A 14 4.60 -4.42 35.96
C ILE A 14 5.87 -5.14 36.43
N GLY A 15 7.02 -4.50 36.23
CA GLY A 15 8.16 -4.56 37.15
C GLY A 15 9.30 -5.53 36.82
N SER A 16 10.41 -5.01 36.31
CA SER A 16 11.71 -4.95 37.00
C SER A 16 12.78 -4.33 36.08
N LEU A 17 13.59 -3.43 36.64
CA LEU A 17 14.62 -2.65 35.96
C LEU A 17 15.75 -3.55 35.43
N ILE A 18 15.85 -3.68 34.12
CA ILE A 18 17.09 -4.08 33.44
C ILE A 18 17.40 -2.95 32.45
N PHE A 19 18.45 -2.19 32.73
CA PHE A 19 19.03 -1.26 31.78
C PHE A 19 19.62 -2.06 30.61
N THR A 20 18.91 -2.10 29.48
CA THR A 20 19.49 -2.50 28.19
C THR A 20 19.95 -1.25 27.45
N PRO A 21 21.26 -1.02 27.23
CA PRO A 21 21.72 0.02 26.33
C PRO A 21 21.68 -0.54 24.91
N ALA A 22 20.61 -0.29 24.15
CA ALA A 22 20.60 -0.46 22.69
C ALA A 22 19.36 0.19 22.04
N PHE A 23 19.18 1.50 22.20
CA PHE A 23 18.48 2.30 21.19
C PHE A 23 19.40 2.42 19.96
N ALA A 24 19.56 1.32 19.23
CA ALA A 24 20.18 1.24 17.90
C ALA A 24 20.11 -0.23 17.43
N GLN A 25 18.93 -0.85 17.49
CA GLN A 25 18.75 -2.07 16.72
C GLN A 25 18.67 -1.63 15.26
N PHE A 26 19.80 -1.77 14.55
CA PHE A 26 19.90 -1.67 13.11
C PHE A 26 18.59 -2.17 12.48
N GLN A 27 17.79 -1.29 11.88
CA GLN A 27 16.95 -1.70 10.77
C GLN A 27 17.94 -2.02 9.65
N GLN A 28 18.53 -3.22 9.66
CA GLN A 28 19.12 -3.75 8.44
C GLN A 28 17.93 -3.97 7.51
N GLY A 29 17.65 -2.98 6.68
CA GLY A 29 16.79 -3.18 5.53
C GLY A 29 17.44 -4.14 4.54
N GLY A 30 16.69 -4.54 3.54
CA GLY A 30 17.17 -5.36 2.44
C GLY A 30 17.26 -6.83 2.82
N VAL A 31 16.45 -7.64 2.15
CA VAL A 31 16.40 -9.09 2.29
C VAL A 31 17.21 -9.75 1.17
N ASP A 32 17.72 -10.96 1.41
CA ASP A 32 18.38 -11.76 0.37
C ASP A 32 17.31 -12.44 -0.50
N TYR A 33 16.65 -11.62 -1.33
CA TYR A 33 15.60 -12.04 -2.26
C TYR A 33 15.83 -11.36 -3.62
N PRO A 34 15.80 -12.09 -4.74
CA PRO A 34 16.09 -11.52 -6.05
C PRO A 34 14.94 -10.64 -6.55
N GLY A 35 15.28 -9.65 -7.37
CA GLY A 35 14.31 -8.80 -8.05
C GLY A 35 14.12 -7.45 -7.40
N GLU A 36 13.23 -6.69 -8.02
CA GLU A 36 12.84 -5.34 -7.63
C GLU A 36 11.33 -5.22 -7.70
N TRP A 37 10.79 -4.17 -7.07
CA TRP A 37 9.38 -3.91 -7.10
C TRP A 37 9.03 -2.43 -7.18
N PHE A 38 7.87 -2.14 -7.75
CA PHE A 38 7.25 -0.82 -7.70
C PHE A 38 5.75 -0.88 -7.44
N ALA A 39 5.19 0.22 -6.93
CA ALA A 39 3.76 0.32 -6.67
C ALA A 39 2.96 0.14 -7.96
N GLY A 40 2.21 -0.96 -8.05
CA GLY A 40 1.40 -1.33 -9.22
C GLY A 40 2.03 -2.36 -10.15
N GLU A 41 3.24 -2.85 -9.85
CA GLU A 41 3.80 -3.96 -10.59
C GLU A 41 2.90 -5.20 -10.53
N GLY A 42 2.75 -5.88 -11.67
CA GLY A 42 1.94 -7.09 -11.78
C GLY A 42 0.44 -6.84 -11.96
N LEU A 43 -0.04 -5.59 -11.86
CA LEU A 43 -1.43 -5.25 -12.18
C LEU A 43 -1.77 -5.65 -13.62
N LYS A 44 -2.90 -6.35 -13.78
CA LYS A 44 -3.42 -6.76 -15.09
C LYS A 44 -4.93 -6.65 -15.14
N GLN A 45 -5.45 -6.61 -16.36
CA GLN A 45 -6.89 -6.67 -16.60
C GLN A 45 -7.49 -7.94 -15.98
N GLY A 46 -8.60 -7.77 -15.27
CA GLY A 46 -9.32 -8.86 -14.61
C GLY A 46 -9.00 -9.01 -13.12
N ASP A 47 -7.94 -8.36 -12.62
CA ASP A 47 -7.60 -8.40 -11.20
C ASP A 47 -8.68 -7.71 -10.35
N LEU A 48 -9.00 -8.33 -9.21
CA LEU A 48 -9.90 -7.80 -8.20
C LEU A 48 -9.14 -7.65 -6.88
N PHE A 49 -9.14 -6.44 -6.35
CA PHE A 49 -8.56 -6.12 -5.05
C PHE A 49 -9.64 -5.63 -4.10
N SER A 50 -9.63 -6.14 -2.87
CA SER A 50 -10.51 -5.69 -1.80
C SER A 50 -9.68 -5.13 -0.66
N TYR A 51 -9.96 -3.90 -0.28
CA TYR A 51 -9.23 -3.18 0.77
C TYR A 51 -10.16 -2.79 1.90
N ALA A 52 -9.72 -3.04 3.14
CA ALA A 52 -10.24 -2.36 4.32
C ALA A 52 -9.32 -1.17 4.60
N LEU A 53 -9.85 0.05 4.51
CA LEU A 53 -9.07 1.28 4.60
C LEU A 53 -9.59 2.15 5.73
N CYS A 54 -8.69 2.85 6.40
CA CYS A 54 -8.99 4.03 7.19
C CYS A 54 -8.00 5.13 6.80
N HIS A 55 -8.43 6.38 6.89
CA HIS A 55 -7.56 7.53 6.67
C HIS A 55 -7.88 8.62 7.69
N ILE A 56 -6.85 9.24 8.29
CA ILE A 56 -7.05 10.22 9.38
C ILE A 56 -7.87 11.44 8.92
N ASP A 57 -7.66 11.87 7.67
CA ASP A 57 -8.43 12.97 7.08
C ASP A 57 -9.80 12.52 6.53
N TYR A 58 -10.12 11.22 6.62
CA TYR A 58 -11.44 10.68 6.30
C TYR A 58 -12.19 10.29 7.57
N LYS A 59 -13.07 11.18 8.02
CA LYS A 59 -13.92 10.99 9.21
C LYS A 59 -13.15 10.43 10.42
N GLU A 60 -11.94 10.95 10.68
CA GLU A 60 -11.11 10.55 11.82
C GLU A 60 -10.73 9.05 11.80
N CYS A 61 -10.33 8.50 10.64
CA CYS A 61 -10.00 7.07 10.45
C CYS A 61 -11.22 6.14 10.69
N ALA A 62 -12.41 6.56 10.26
CA ALA A 62 -13.52 5.64 10.11
C ALA A 62 -13.20 4.60 9.02
N GLU A 63 -13.34 3.32 9.35
CA GLU A 63 -13.12 2.23 8.41
C GLU A 63 -14.17 2.23 7.30
N PHE A 64 -13.73 1.94 6.08
CA PHE A 64 -14.58 1.65 4.94
C PHE A 64 -13.93 0.56 4.09
N GLU A 65 -14.75 -0.14 3.31
CA GLU A 65 -14.26 -1.15 2.37
C GLU A 65 -14.30 -0.60 0.94
N MET A 66 -13.32 -1.00 0.13
CA MET A 66 -13.22 -0.64 -1.27
C MET A 66 -12.82 -1.85 -2.09
N ASP A 67 -13.66 -2.21 -3.07
CA ASP A 67 -13.35 -3.18 -4.10
C ASP A 67 -12.92 -2.43 -5.37
N ILE A 68 -11.81 -2.85 -5.97
CA ILE A 68 -11.27 -2.31 -7.22
C ILE A 68 -11.09 -3.46 -8.20
N TRP A 69 -11.80 -3.41 -9.33
CA TRP A 69 -11.66 -4.34 -10.44
C TRP A 69 -11.01 -3.68 -11.65
N ILE A 70 -9.89 -4.22 -12.13
CA ILE A 70 -9.17 -3.67 -13.28
C ILE A 70 -9.89 -4.07 -14.57
N LYS A 71 -10.68 -3.15 -15.12
CA LYS A 71 -11.51 -3.36 -16.31
C LYS A 71 -10.69 -3.43 -17.59
N GLY A 72 -9.59 -2.68 -17.68
CA GLY A 72 -8.69 -2.64 -18.82
C GLY A 72 -8.03 -1.27 -18.97
N ASP A 73 -7.71 -0.90 -20.21
CA ASP A 73 -7.05 0.37 -20.52
C ASP A 73 -8.05 1.46 -20.93
N LYS A 74 -7.67 2.71 -20.68
CA LYS A 74 -8.35 3.91 -21.20
C LYS A 74 -7.30 4.95 -21.56
N GLN A 75 -7.52 5.66 -22.67
CA GLN A 75 -6.70 6.80 -23.04
C GLN A 75 -7.30 8.08 -22.42
N VAL A 76 -6.49 8.82 -21.66
CA VAL A 76 -6.86 10.12 -21.07
C VAL A 76 -5.84 11.16 -21.52
N GLY A 77 -6.27 12.05 -22.43
CA GLY A 77 -5.33 12.96 -23.10
C GLY A 77 -4.34 12.18 -23.95
N SER A 78 -3.04 12.30 -23.64
CA SER A 78 -1.95 11.58 -24.30
C SER A 78 -1.45 10.35 -23.51
N GLU A 79 -2.04 10.07 -22.35
CA GLU A 79 -1.60 9.00 -21.46
C GLU A 79 -2.56 7.80 -21.50
N ASP A 80 -1.99 6.59 -21.45
CA ASP A 80 -2.74 5.37 -21.22
C ASP A 80 -2.78 5.10 -19.71
N VAL A 81 -3.99 4.91 -19.18
CA VAL A 81 -4.27 4.64 -17.77
C VAL A 81 -5.01 3.31 -17.63
N TRP A 82 -4.93 2.70 -16.45
CA TRP A 82 -5.86 1.66 -16.07
C TRP A 82 -7.24 2.26 -15.81
N LEU A 83 -8.27 1.68 -16.40
CA LEU A 83 -9.66 1.90 -16.01
C LEU A 83 -10.05 0.83 -15.01
N ALA A 84 -10.49 1.24 -13.83
CA ALA A 84 -11.01 0.35 -12.80
C ALA A 84 -12.49 0.64 -12.51
N GLU A 85 -13.28 -0.41 -12.27
CA GLU A 85 -14.59 -0.27 -11.64
C GLU A 85 -14.44 -0.42 -10.13
N VAL A 86 -15.05 0.49 -9.39
CA VAL A 86 -14.85 0.61 -7.96
C VAL A 86 -16.19 0.58 -7.23
N VAL A 87 -16.23 -0.19 -6.15
CA VAL A 87 -17.34 -0.22 -5.20
C VAL A 87 -16.81 0.17 -3.83
N VAL A 88 -17.49 1.11 -3.17
CA VAL A 88 -17.15 1.54 -1.81
C VAL A 88 -18.32 1.25 -0.88
N TYR A 89 -18.01 0.62 0.26
CA TYR A 89 -18.92 0.35 1.36
C TYR A 89 -18.52 1.20 2.57
N ASP A 90 -19.32 2.22 2.86
CA ASP A 90 -19.09 3.19 3.94
C ASP A 90 -20.35 3.28 4.82
N GLY A 91 -20.43 2.40 5.81
CA GLY A 91 -21.63 2.22 6.64
C GLY A 91 -22.84 1.83 5.79
N ASN A 92 -23.87 2.69 5.77
CA ASN A 92 -25.08 2.46 4.94
C ASN A 92 -24.95 2.99 3.50
N LYS A 93 -23.78 3.54 3.12
CA LYS A 93 -23.54 4.06 1.78
C LYS A 93 -22.87 2.99 0.93
N LEU A 94 -23.42 2.77 -0.26
CA LEU A 94 -22.82 1.99 -1.34
C LEU A 94 -22.60 2.92 -2.52
N LEU A 95 -21.35 3.16 -2.88
CA LEU A 95 -20.99 3.99 -4.04
C LEU A 95 -20.35 3.11 -5.10
N LYS A 96 -20.70 3.37 -6.35
CA LYS A 96 -20.15 2.67 -7.51
C LYS A 96 -19.67 3.71 -8.50
N GLY A 97 -18.54 3.45 -9.13
CA GLY A 97 -18.00 4.35 -10.13
C GLY A 97 -16.77 3.79 -10.79
N GLU A 98 -16.13 4.64 -11.58
CA GLU A 98 -14.88 4.33 -12.23
C GLU A 98 -13.74 5.11 -11.57
N MET A 99 -12.56 4.51 -11.56
CA MET A 99 -11.30 5.17 -11.20
C MET A 99 -10.32 5.02 -12.36
N GLU A 100 -9.65 6.12 -12.70
CA GLU A 100 -8.56 6.16 -13.67
C GLU A 100 -7.24 6.11 -12.89
N LEU A 101 -6.42 5.09 -13.11
CA LEU A 101 -5.17 4.86 -12.37
C LEU A 101 -3.96 4.91 -13.31
N GLY A 102 -2.90 5.61 -12.91
CA GLY A 102 -1.67 5.65 -13.70
C GLY A 102 -1.05 4.26 -13.93
N LYS A 103 -0.28 4.11 -15.02
CA LYS A 103 0.44 2.86 -15.33
C LYS A 103 1.82 2.77 -14.65
N LEU A 104 2.48 3.90 -14.42
CA LEU A 104 3.77 3.96 -13.71
C LEU A 104 3.62 3.81 -12.20
N ALA A 105 2.49 4.26 -11.67
CA ALA A 105 2.02 4.02 -10.33
C ALA A 105 0.49 4.11 -10.39
N PRO A 106 -0.25 3.29 -9.62
CA PRO A 106 -1.71 3.25 -9.66
C PRO A 106 -2.33 4.46 -8.92
N GLU A 107 -1.80 5.66 -9.18
CA GLU A 107 -2.30 6.92 -8.67
C GLU A 107 -3.64 7.24 -9.31
N PRO A 108 -4.68 7.52 -8.50
CA PRO A 108 -5.97 7.92 -9.03
C PRO A 108 -5.89 9.33 -9.63
N THR A 109 -5.96 9.44 -10.96
CA THR A 109 -5.89 10.71 -11.70
C THR A 109 -7.27 11.24 -12.08
N GLY A 110 -8.29 10.38 -12.11
CA GLY A 110 -9.61 10.72 -12.58
C GLY A 110 -10.68 9.69 -12.20
N GLY A 111 -11.83 9.75 -12.88
CA GLY A 111 -13.00 8.91 -12.62
C GLY A 111 -14.21 9.62 -12.00
N THR A 112 -15.11 8.83 -11.43
CA THR A 112 -16.41 9.28 -10.90
C THR A 112 -16.23 10.31 -9.77
N PRO A 113 -16.80 11.54 -9.87
CA PRO A 113 -16.59 12.61 -8.90
C PRO A 113 -16.92 12.23 -7.45
N GLU A 114 -17.97 11.45 -7.25
CA GLU A 114 -18.47 11.00 -5.94
C GLU A 114 -17.47 10.11 -5.20
N LEU A 115 -16.52 9.49 -5.92
CA LEU A 115 -15.43 8.72 -5.33
C LEU A 115 -14.25 9.59 -4.88
N GLY A 116 -14.29 10.91 -5.06
CA GLY A 116 -13.17 11.83 -4.82
C GLY A 116 -12.49 11.68 -3.46
N VAL A 117 -13.26 11.61 -2.38
CA VAL A 117 -12.72 11.47 -1.02
C VAL A 117 -12.06 10.10 -0.82
N TYR A 118 -12.64 9.04 -1.37
CA TYR A 118 -12.11 7.68 -1.27
C TYR A 118 -10.87 7.48 -2.15
N ARG A 119 -10.79 8.15 -3.31
CA ARG A 119 -9.57 8.22 -4.12
C ARG A 119 -8.42 8.85 -3.31
N GLY A 120 -8.71 9.91 -2.57
CA GLY A 120 -7.74 10.53 -1.65
C GLY A 120 -7.26 9.56 -0.57
N ALA A 121 -8.18 8.86 0.09
CA ALA A 121 -7.84 7.86 1.10
C ALA A 121 -6.99 6.71 0.51
N PHE A 122 -7.39 6.13 -0.62
CA PHE A 122 -6.63 5.10 -1.32
C PHE A 122 -5.20 5.57 -1.67
N LYS A 123 -5.07 6.79 -2.22
CA LYS A 123 -3.77 7.38 -2.56
C LYS A 123 -2.87 7.49 -1.33
N SER A 124 -3.39 8.00 -0.22
CA SER A 124 -2.61 8.21 0.99
C SER A 124 -2.35 6.95 1.81
N SER A 125 -3.11 5.88 1.63
CA SER A 125 -2.92 4.61 2.34
C SER A 125 -1.95 3.66 1.63
N LEU A 126 -2.07 3.53 0.30
CA LEU A 126 -1.32 2.52 -0.46
C LEU A 126 -0.39 3.15 -1.48
N VAL A 127 -0.91 4.11 -2.26
CA VAL A 127 -0.17 4.62 -3.42
C VAL A 127 0.98 5.54 -3.00
N TRP A 128 1.03 6.06 -1.78
CA TRP A 128 2.15 6.87 -1.30
C TRP A 128 3.53 6.17 -1.43
N LEU A 129 3.57 4.83 -1.45
CA LEU A 129 4.78 4.06 -1.72
C LEU A 129 5.37 4.36 -3.10
N SER A 130 4.56 4.84 -4.06
CA SER A 130 5.02 5.28 -5.38
C SER A 130 6.06 6.40 -5.28
N ALA A 131 6.01 7.24 -4.24
CA ALA A 131 7.04 8.27 -4.04
C ALA A 131 8.46 7.70 -3.84
N PHE A 132 8.56 6.41 -3.54
CA PHE A 132 9.82 5.68 -3.40
C PHE A 132 10.05 4.70 -4.53
N ALA A 133 9.00 4.02 -5.01
CA ALA A 133 9.09 2.96 -6.01
C ALA A 133 7.97 3.06 -7.05
N THR A 134 8.29 3.61 -8.22
CA THR A 134 7.46 3.71 -9.43
C THR A 134 8.01 2.82 -10.54
N GLY A 135 7.21 2.51 -11.54
CA GLY A 135 7.63 1.79 -12.75
C GLY A 135 8.41 2.65 -13.75
N PHE A 136 8.98 3.78 -13.31
CA PHE A 136 9.77 4.65 -14.18
C PHE A 136 11.22 4.15 -14.25
N ASP A 137 11.54 3.46 -15.35
CA ASP A 137 12.82 2.75 -15.51
C ASP A 137 13.98 3.62 -16.02
N GLU A 138 13.77 4.90 -16.38
CA GLU A 138 14.82 5.75 -16.97
C GLU A 138 15.82 6.34 -15.93
N GLY A 139 16.24 5.54 -14.95
CA GLY A 139 17.37 5.85 -14.07
C GLY A 139 17.11 6.93 -13.02
N GLY A 140 15.83 7.20 -12.72
CA GLY A 140 15.42 8.09 -11.63
C GLY A 140 15.64 7.47 -10.26
N LYS A 141 15.75 8.30 -9.21
CA LYS A 141 15.82 7.84 -7.81
C LYS A 141 14.56 7.13 -7.32
N GLU A 142 13.49 7.16 -8.11
CA GLU A 142 12.13 6.72 -7.76
C GLU A 142 11.66 5.54 -8.63
N GLY A 143 12.55 4.94 -9.45
CA GLY A 143 12.22 3.73 -10.22
C GLY A 143 12.02 2.49 -9.34
N PRO A 144 11.90 1.29 -9.94
CA PRO A 144 11.73 0.05 -9.19
C PRO A 144 12.84 -0.14 -8.16
N LYS A 145 12.51 -0.81 -7.05
CA LYS A 145 13.39 -0.94 -5.90
C LYS A 145 13.77 -2.37 -5.62
N ALA A 146 15.07 -2.63 -5.58
CA ALA A 146 15.58 -3.96 -5.30
C ALA A 146 15.21 -4.39 -3.87
N PHE A 147 14.81 -5.65 -3.71
CA PHE A 147 14.51 -6.19 -2.38
C PHE A 147 15.75 -6.30 -1.50
N SER A 148 16.94 -6.34 -2.11
CA SER A 148 18.22 -6.33 -1.41
C SER A 148 18.64 -4.95 -0.90
N ASP A 149 17.97 -3.87 -1.34
CA ASP A 149 18.35 -2.51 -0.96
C ASP A 149 18.16 -2.29 0.54
N LYS A 150 19.19 -1.71 1.17
CA LYS A 150 19.17 -1.40 2.60
C LYS A 150 18.18 -0.29 2.97
N SER A 151 17.69 0.47 1.98
CA SER A 151 16.68 1.52 2.11
C SER A 151 16.12 1.91 0.75
N TRP A 152 14.80 2.05 0.64
CA TRP A 152 14.12 2.60 -0.55
C TRP A 152 13.94 4.12 -0.47
N GLY A 153 14.09 4.70 0.74
CA GLY A 153 14.03 6.13 1.00
C GLY A 153 13.55 6.43 2.41
N LYS A 154 13.35 7.72 2.71
CA LYS A 154 12.87 8.23 4.01
C LYS A 154 11.56 8.99 3.88
N ILE A 155 10.66 8.76 4.83
CA ILE A 155 9.40 9.49 4.95
C ILE A 155 9.71 10.88 5.54
N GLY A 156 9.89 11.88 4.68
CA GLY A 156 10.06 13.28 5.07
C GLY A 156 11.51 13.81 5.06
N ASN A 157 11.68 15.06 4.62
CA ASN A 157 12.97 15.72 4.39
C ASN A 157 13.82 16.02 5.65
N ILE A 158 13.33 15.73 6.87
CA ILE A 158 14.00 16.07 8.15
C ILE A 158 14.31 14.87 9.05
N GLY A 159 14.35 13.65 8.51
CA GLY A 159 14.80 12.47 9.25
C GLY A 159 13.69 11.57 9.78
N GLY A 160 12.56 11.49 9.07
CA GLY A 160 11.60 10.43 9.33
C GLY A 160 12.10 9.05 8.91
N GLU A 161 11.25 8.06 9.14
CA GLU A 161 11.57 6.65 9.13
C GLU A 161 11.85 6.12 7.72
N GLN A 162 12.66 5.06 7.65
CA GLN A 162 13.04 4.46 6.37
C GLN A 162 11.98 3.49 5.87
N VAL A 163 11.73 3.52 4.56
CA VAL A 163 11.00 2.46 3.85
C VAL A 163 12.01 1.37 3.51
N VAL A 164 11.83 0.17 4.06
CA VAL A 164 12.80 -0.91 3.99
C VAL A 164 12.13 -2.28 3.80
N PRO A 165 12.67 -3.15 2.92
CA PRO A 165 12.40 -4.58 2.96
C PRO A 165 12.94 -5.19 4.26
N THR A 166 12.19 -6.05 4.93
CA THR A 166 12.60 -6.58 6.26
C THR A 166 12.46 -8.08 6.44
N ALA A 167 11.58 -8.74 5.70
CA ALA A 167 11.39 -10.18 5.78
C ALA A 167 10.89 -10.75 4.45
N VAL A 168 11.04 -12.06 4.29
CA VAL A 168 10.34 -12.86 3.29
C VAL A 168 9.40 -13.76 4.07
N GLU A 169 8.10 -13.72 3.75
CA GLU A 169 7.06 -14.45 4.47
C GLU A 169 5.97 -14.98 3.54
N ASP A 170 5.31 -16.06 3.94
CA ASP A 170 4.17 -16.62 3.21
C ASP A 170 2.89 -15.85 3.55
N VAL A 171 2.33 -15.15 2.56
CA VAL A 171 1.06 -14.44 2.68
C VAL A 171 -0.04 -15.27 2.03
N THR A 172 -1.12 -15.54 2.77
CA THR A 172 -2.29 -16.28 2.26
C THR A 172 -3.45 -15.33 2.00
N VAL A 173 -3.92 -15.32 0.76
CA VAL A 173 -5.12 -14.62 0.29
C VAL A 173 -6.12 -15.63 -0.28
N PRO A 174 -7.38 -15.26 -0.60
CA PRO A 174 -8.35 -16.21 -1.16
C PRO A 174 -7.88 -16.95 -2.43
N GLU A 175 -6.98 -16.35 -3.20
CA GLU A 175 -6.41 -16.95 -4.41
C GLU A 175 -5.34 -18.02 -4.12
N GLY A 176 -4.67 -17.96 -2.96
CA GLY A 176 -3.60 -18.89 -2.61
C GLY A 176 -2.62 -18.35 -1.58
N THR A 177 -1.51 -19.07 -1.43
CA THR A 177 -0.39 -18.67 -0.58
C THR A 177 0.80 -18.27 -1.45
N PHE A 178 1.38 -17.12 -1.17
CA PHE A 178 2.43 -16.49 -1.96
C PHE A 178 3.61 -16.11 -1.07
N GLU A 179 4.81 -16.53 -1.45
CA GLU A 179 6.05 -16.02 -0.88
C GLU A 179 6.15 -14.52 -1.21
N SER A 180 6.22 -13.69 -0.18
CA SER A 180 6.08 -12.23 -0.28
C SER A 180 7.19 -11.53 0.48
N VAL A 181 7.65 -10.39 -0.04
CA VAL A 181 8.63 -9.54 0.66
C VAL A 181 7.88 -8.51 1.51
N LEU A 182 8.13 -8.51 2.81
CA LEU A 182 7.53 -7.56 3.74
C LEU A 182 8.27 -6.22 3.70
N ILE A 183 7.57 -5.19 3.20
CA ILE A 183 8.01 -3.80 3.21
C ILE A 183 7.49 -3.11 4.47
N THR A 184 8.37 -2.48 5.23
CA THR A 184 8.00 -1.80 6.46
C THR A 184 8.53 -0.38 6.52
N TRP A 185 7.81 0.43 7.27
CA TRP A 185 8.21 1.72 7.79
C TRP A 185 7.59 1.79 9.19
N LYS A 186 8.32 2.33 10.17
CA LYS A 186 7.71 2.65 11.48
C LYS A 186 7.35 4.13 11.50
N THR A 187 6.49 4.53 12.42
CA THR A 187 6.16 5.92 12.73
C THR A 187 6.19 6.08 14.23
#